data_AF-A0A2E7T922-F1
#
_entry.id   AF-A0A2E7T922-F1
#
_cell.length_a   1.000
_cell.length_b   1.000
_cell.length_c   1.000
_cell.angle_alpha   90.00
_cell.angle_beta   90.00
_cell.angle_gamma   90.00
#
_symmetry.space_group_name_H-M   'P 1'
#
loop_
_entity.id
_entity.type
_entity.pdbx_description
1 polymer ?
#
loop_
_entity_poly.entity_id
_entity_poly.type
_entity_poly.pdbx_seq_one_letter_code
_entity_poly.pdbx_strand_id
1 'polypeptide(L)'
;MATALQRRSVNRRVKAKVDKLILKYQYKKAELEEAQLIIADAMRDFRAAFEGIVKHLPEEQRKALMSTLDQKEEQQKRHEGQKKVQKREENVETEADSELKSLYREIAKETHPDKLLDLEDEALEKKTKLFQQASVASEANDWMALRDIAIELGIDPPPPSKKQIKLLEESIEKIGSEIKAIHNTVAWNWYHFDSDAMRHDYMNQYVKTFIE
;
A
#
# COMPACT_ATOMS: atom_id res chain seq x y z
N MET A 1 -15.88 -31.47 -24.10
CA MET A 1 -15.77 -30.13 -24.73
C MET A 1 -16.73 -29.18 -24.01
N ALA A 2 -16.25 -28.24 -23.20
CA ALA A 2 -17.13 -27.27 -22.54
C ALA A 2 -17.74 -26.32 -23.59
N THR A 3 -19.07 -26.22 -23.63
CA THR A 3 -19.85 -25.40 -24.57
C THR A 3 -19.54 -23.91 -24.41
N ALA A 4 -19.67 -23.13 -25.49
CA ALA A 4 -19.37 -21.69 -25.51
C ALA A 4 -20.11 -20.87 -24.42
N LEU A 5 -21.31 -21.31 -24.02
CA LEU A 5 -22.08 -20.75 -22.90
C LEU A 5 -21.42 -21.00 -21.53
N GLN A 6 -20.87 -22.20 -21.32
CA GLN A 6 -20.12 -22.54 -20.11
C GLN A 6 -18.85 -21.67 -19.99
N ARG A 7 -18.12 -21.48 -21.10
CA ARG A 7 -16.93 -20.59 -21.16
C ARG A 7 -17.28 -19.12 -20.88
N ARG A 8 -18.38 -18.59 -21.44
CA ARG A 8 -18.87 -17.22 -21.16
C ARG A 8 -19.25 -17.03 -19.67
N SER A 9 -19.90 -18.01 -19.06
CA SER A 9 -20.31 -17.92 -17.65
C SER A 9 -19.13 -17.95 -16.67
N VAL A 10 -18.10 -18.75 -16.97
CA VAL A 10 -16.86 -18.86 -16.18
C VAL A 10 -16.06 -17.57 -16.27
N ASN A 11 -15.91 -17.00 -17.47
CA ASN A 11 -15.21 -15.72 -17.66
C ASN A 11 -15.89 -14.58 -16.90
N ARG A 12 -17.23 -14.55 -16.84
CA ARG A 12 -17.96 -13.53 -16.06
C ARG A 12 -17.71 -13.64 -14.55
N ARG A 13 -17.64 -14.86 -14.00
CA ARG A 13 -17.33 -15.09 -12.58
C ARG A 13 -15.89 -14.72 -12.24
N VAL A 14 -14.94 -15.03 -13.11
CA VAL A 14 -13.53 -14.66 -12.96
C VAL A 14 -13.36 -13.14 -12.99
N LYS A 15 -14.00 -12.46 -13.96
CA LYS A 15 -14.03 -10.98 -14.04
C LYS A 15 -14.56 -10.36 -12.74
N ALA A 16 -15.72 -10.82 -12.27
CA ALA A 16 -16.30 -10.32 -11.02
C ALA A 16 -15.40 -10.58 -9.78
N LYS A 17 -14.71 -11.73 -9.71
CA LYS A 17 -13.75 -12.01 -8.63
C LYS A 17 -12.59 -11.00 -8.65
N VAL A 18 -12.07 -10.70 -9.84
CA VAL A 18 -10.94 -9.78 -10.03
C VAL A 18 -11.35 -8.36 -9.68
N ASP A 19 -12.49 -7.90 -10.17
CA ASP A 19 -13.03 -6.58 -9.84
C ASP A 19 -13.18 -6.42 -8.32
N LYS A 20 -13.70 -7.45 -7.64
CA LYS A 20 -13.76 -7.48 -6.17
C LYS A 20 -12.38 -7.37 -5.52
N LEU A 21 -11.37 -8.06 -6.05
CA LEU A 21 -10.01 -8.01 -5.51
C LEU A 21 -9.36 -6.63 -5.72
N ILE A 22 -9.57 -6.00 -6.87
CA ILE A 22 -9.08 -4.65 -7.17
C ILE A 22 -9.70 -3.64 -6.20
N LEU A 23 -11.02 -3.68 -6.04
CA LEU A 23 -11.71 -2.80 -5.07
C LEU A 23 -11.19 -3.01 -3.64
N LYS A 24 -10.94 -4.26 -3.25
CA LYS A 24 -10.35 -4.57 -1.94
C LYS A 24 -8.93 -4.01 -1.80
N TYR A 25 -8.12 -4.10 -2.85
CA TYR A 25 -6.77 -3.54 -2.89
C TYR A 25 -6.79 -2.02 -2.76
N GLN A 26 -7.64 -1.33 -3.54
CA GLN A 26 -7.81 0.12 -3.47
C GLN A 26 -8.27 0.57 -2.08
N TYR A 27 -9.28 -0.10 -1.52
CA TYR A 27 -9.74 0.15 -0.15
C TYR A 27 -8.60 0.00 0.87
N LYS A 28 -7.81 -1.09 0.78
CA LYS A 28 -6.69 -1.32 1.69
C LYS A 28 -5.58 -0.28 1.53
N LYS A 29 -5.32 0.21 0.32
CA LYS A 29 -4.36 1.28 0.06
C LYS A 29 -4.80 2.59 0.71
N ALA A 30 -6.08 2.95 0.58
CA ALA A 30 -6.65 4.13 1.24
C ALA A 30 -6.60 4.01 2.77
N GLU A 31 -6.95 2.83 3.32
CA GLU A 31 -6.85 2.54 4.77
C GLU A 31 -5.40 2.66 5.27
N LEU A 32 -4.41 2.22 4.48
CA LEU A 32 -3.00 2.40 4.82
C LEU A 32 -2.59 3.87 4.82
N GLU A 33 -3.02 4.65 3.83
CA GLU A 33 -2.73 6.08 3.75
C GLU A 33 -3.32 6.84 4.94
N GLU A 34 -4.58 6.56 5.30
CA GLU A 34 -5.22 7.08 6.51
C GLU A 34 -4.42 6.71 7.76
N ALA A 35 -4.06 5.43 7.91
CA ALA A 35 -3.28 4.98 9.06
C ALA A 35 -1.90 5.65 9.13
N GLN A 36 -1.26 5.93 7.98
CA GLN A 36 0.01 6.64 7.90
C GLN A 36 -0.11 8.11 8.33
N LEU A 37 -1.19 8.79 7.97
CA LEU A 37 -1.45 10.16 8.41
C LEU A 37 -1.68 10.20 9.92
N ILE A 38 -2.58 9.34 10.42
CA ILE A 38 -2.91 9.28 11.85
C ILE A 38 -1.67 8.95 12.69
N ILE A 39 -0.85 7.98 12.28
CA ILE A 39 0.34 7.64 13.06
C ILE A 39 1.39 8.75 13.05
N ALA A 40 1.50 9.52 11.97
CA ALA A 40 2.43 10.64 11.91
C ALA A 40 2.07 11.73 12.94
N ASP A 41 0.78 12.09 13.00
CA ASP A 41 0.27 13.04 14.00
C ASP A 41 0.36 12.45 15.41
N ALA A 42 -0.06 11.20 15.61
CA ALA A 42 0.02 10.50 16.88
C ALA A 42 1.46 10.44 17.40
N MET A 43 2.45 10.17 16.55
CA MET A 43 3.85 10.14 16.95
C MET A 43 4.37 11.52 17.36
N ARG A 44 3.97 12.59 16.66
CA ARG A 44 4.34 13.97 17.03
C ARG A 44 3.80 14.29 18.42
N ASP A 45 2.52 14.02 18.65
CA ASP A 45 1.84 14.37 19.89
C ASP A 45 2.32 13.49 21.05
N PHE A 46 2.53 12.19 20.79
CA PHE A 46 3.12 11.26 21.75
C PHE A 46 4.51 11.72 22.20
N ARG A 47 5.37 12.13 21.26
CA ARG A 47 6.72 12.66 21.58
C ARG A 47 6.64 13.90 22.45
N ALA A 48 5.76 14.84 22.13
CA ALA A 48 5.58 16.05 22.93
C ALA A 48 5.13 15.72 24.37
N ALA A 49 4.16 14.82 24.52
CA ALA A 49 3.67 14.36 25.83
C ALA A 49 4.76 13.61 26.62
N PHE A 50 5.51 12.74 25.95
CA PHE A 50 6.64 12.01 26.53
C PHE A 50 7.73 12.98 27.02
N GLU A 51 8.17 13.93 26.18
CA GLU A 51 9.14 14.96 26.58
C GLU A 51 8.67 15.81 27.76
N GLY A 52 7.37 16.12 27.83
CA GLY A 52 6.77 16.80 28.96
C GLY A 52 7.01 16.06 30.27
N ILE A 53 6.72 14.76 30.31
CA ILE A 53 6.93 13.93 31.50
C ILE A 53 8.43 13.79 31.81
N VAL A 54 9.28 13.56 30.80
CA VAL A 54 10.73 13.40 30.98
C VAL A 54 11.40 14.64 31.56
N LYS A 55 10.92 15.84 31.24
CA LYS A 55 11.44 17.10 31.81
C LYS A 55 11.19 17.22 33.32
N HIS A 56 10.16 16.57 33.84
CA HIS A 56 9.79 16.61 35.26
C HIS A 56 10.35 15.43 36.07
N LEU A 57 11.02 14.48 35.42
CA LEU A 57 11.66 13.35 36.08
C LEU A 57 12.99 13.75 36.74
N PRO A 58 13.34 13.16 37.90
CA PRO A 58 14.67 13.27 38.49
C PRO A 58 15.77 12.88 37.50
N GLU A 59 16.94 13.52 37.60
CA GLU A 59 18.04 13.35 36.66
C GLU A 59 18.53 11.89 36.56
N GLU A 60 18.55 11.16 37.68
CA GLU A 60 18.90 9.74 37.74
C GLU A 60 17.92 8.88 36.92
N GLN A 61 16.62 9.15 37.04
CA GLN A 61 15.57 8.42 36.33
C GLN A 61 15.58 8.75 34.82
N ARG A 62 15.85 10.01 34.46
CA ARG A 62 16.02 10.42 33.06
C ARG A 62 17.20 9.71 32.39
N LYS A 63 18.33 9.58 33.10
CA LYS A 63 19.52 8.90 32.59
C LYS A 63 19.30 7.40 32.43
N ALA A 64 18.61 6.77 33.40
CA ALA A 64 18.21 5.37 33.30
C ALA A 64 17.30 5.12 32.09
N LEU A 65 16.26 5.95 31.91
CA LEU A 65 15.34 5.89 30.78
C LEU A 65 16.04 5.99 29.42
N MET A 66 16.92 6.98 29.24
CA MET A 66 17.68 7.15 27.99
C MET A 66 18.58 5.94 27.71
N SER A 67 19.29 5.43 28.72
CA SER A 67 20.13 4.23 28.56
C SER A 67 19.32 2.99 28.16
N THR A 68 18.13 2.79 28.71
CA THR A 68 17.27 1.64 28.39
C THR A 68 16.68 1.76 26.98
N LEU A 69 16.34 2.97 26.54
CA LEU A 69 15.85 3.23 25.18
C LEU A 69 16.92 2.95 24.13
N ASP A 70 18.15 3.42 24.35
CA ASP A 70 19.28 3.19 23.44
C ASP A 70 19.58 1.69 23.28
N GLN A 71 19.56 0.94 24.38
CA GLN A 71 19.76 -0.51 24.37
C GLN A 71 18.66 -1.26 23.60
N LYS A 72 17.40 -0.87 23.78
CA LYS A 72 16.27 -1.46 23.06
C LYS A 72 16.32 -1.13 21.56
N GLU A 73 16.67 0.10 21.20
CA GLU A 73 16.80 0.50 19.79
C GLU A 73 17.92 -0.29 19.08
N GLU A 74 19.04 -0.52 19.77
CA GLU A 74 20.15 -1.31 19.23
C GLU A 74 19.80 -2.80 19.07
N GLN A 75 19.04 -3.38 20.00
CA GLN A 75 18.51 -4.74 19.88
C GLN A 75 17.51 -4.86 18.72
N GLN A 76 16.65 -3.86 18.52
CA GLN A 76 15.69 -3.82 17.40
C GLN A 76 16.40 -3.75 16.05
N LYS A 77 17.43 -2.89 15.91
CA LYS A 77 18.24 -2.79 14.69
C LYS A 77 18.96 -4.10 14.35
N ARG A 78 19.44 -4.84 15.36
CA ARG A 78 20.06 -6.17 15.17
C ARG A 78 19.06 -7.22 14.68
N HIS A 79 17.82 -7.21 15.19
CA HIS A 79 16.75 -8.11 14.74
C HIS A 79 16.21 -7.75 13.34
N GLU A 80 16.12 -6.47 12.99
CA GLU A 80 15.72 -6.03 11.64
C GLU A 80 16.78 -6.32 10.58
N GLY A 81 18.06 -6.22 10.94
CA GLY A 81 19.19 -6.57 10.07
C GLY A 81 19.17 -8.03 9.61
N GLN A 82 18.66 -8.95 10.43
CA GLN A 82 18.52 -10.37 10.08
C GLN A 82 17.30 -10.66 9.17
N LYS A 83 16.21 -9.89 9.24
CA LYS A 83 15.04 -10.05 8.36
C LYS A 83 15.24 -9.48 6.95
N LYS A 84 16.11 -8.47 6.77
CA LYS A 84 16.34 -7.82 5.47
C LYS A 84 17.13 -8.66 4.45
N VAL A 85 17.75 -9.78 4.84
CA VAL A 85 18.62 -10.58 3.94
C VAL A 85 17.83 -11.47 2.95
N GLN A 86 16.52 -11.65 3.12
CA GLN A 86 15.70 -12.52 2.26
C GLN A 86 14.75 -11.82 1.27
N LYS A 87 15.05 -10.57 0.89
CA LYS A 87 14.31 -9.90 -0.20
C LYS A 87 15.25 -9.36 -1.27
N ARG A 88 15.94 -10.28 -1.96
CA ARG A 88 16.44 -10.01 -3.31
C ARG A 88 15.32 -10.35 -4.27
N GLU A 89 14.73 -9.32 -4.85
CA GLU A 89 13.83 -9.44 -5.98
C GLU A 89 14.64 -9.98 -7.16
N GLU A 90 14.42 -11.25 -7.47
CA GLU A 90 14.93 -11.87 -8.68
C GLU A 90 14.05 -11.36 -9.84
N ASN A 91 14.63 -10.48 -10.65
CA ASN A 91 13.99 -9.97 -11.86
C ASN A 91 13.97 -11.12 -12.90
N VAL A 92 12.92 -11.92 -12.85
CA VAL A 92 12.60 -12.92 -13.87
C VAL A 92 11.54 -12.30 -14.78
N GLU A 93 11.89 -11.98 -16.02
CA GLU A 93 10.90 -11.66 -17.06
C GLU A 93 9.94 -12.86 -17.17
N THR A 94 8.68 -12.68 -16.76
CA THR A 94 7.65 -13.73 -16.77
C THR A 94 6.65 -13.50 -17.90
N GLU A 95 5.88 -14.53 -18.26
CA GLU A 95 4.76 -14.46 -19.21
C GLU A 95 3.79 -13.29 -18.95
N ALA A 96 3.66 -12.85 -17.70
CA ALA A 96 2.85 -11.68 -17.33
C ALA A 96 3.29 -10.41 -18.06
N ASP A 97 4.60 -10.27 -18.30
CA ASP A 97 5.22 -9.16 -19.00
C ASP A 97 4.82 -9.13 -20.49
N SER A 98 4.55 -10.30 -21.09
CA SER A 98 4.08 -10.41 -22.48
C SER A 98 2.60 -9.99 -22.64
N GLU A 99 1.75 -10.32 -21.67
CA GLU A 99 0.34 -9.93 -21.65
C GLU A 99 0.17 -8.43 -21.35
N LEU A 100 0.97 -7.90 -20.42
CA LEU A 100 1.09 -6.48 -20.11
C LEU A 100 1.51 -5.67 -21.35
N LYS A 101 2.59 -6.09 -22.04
CA LYS A 101 3.04 -5.48 -23.30
C LYS A 101 2.00 -5.58 -24.40
N SER A 102 1.12 -6.57 -24.40
CA SER A 102 0.00 -6.66 -25.35
C SER A 102 -1.09 -5.66 -25.03
N LEU A 103 -1.53 -5.58 -23.78
CA LEU A 103 -2.57 -4.66 -23.32
C LEU A 103 -2.14 -3.19 -23.50
N TYR A 104 -0.90 -2.86 -23.14
CA TYR A 104 -0.33 -1.54 -23.38
C TYR A 104 -0.31 -1.20 -24.88
N ARG A 105 0.02 -2.15 -25.76
CA ARG A 105 -0.02 -1.93 -27.22
C ARG A 105 -1.42 -1.66 -27.74
N GLU A 106 -2.46 -2.26 -27.16
CA GLU A 106 -3.86 -1.97 -27.52
C GLU A 106 -4.29 -0.58 -27.04
N ILE A 107 -3.94 -0.22 -25.80
CA ILE A 107 -4.19 1.13 -25.26
C ILE A 107 -3.47 2.18 -26.10
N ALA A 108 -2.19 1.98 -26.39
CA ALA A 108 -1.39 2.87 -27.22
C ALA A 108 -2.01 3.02 -28.62
N LYS A 109 -2.50 1.95 -29.24
CA LYS A 109 -3.18 2.05 -30.54
C LYS A 109 -4.42 2.92 -30.51
N GLU A 110 -5.14 3.01 -29.38
CA GLU A 110 -6.39 3.81 -29.26
C GLU A 110 -6.16 5.23 -28.72
N THR A 111 -4.96 5.50 -28.19
CA THR A 111 -4.61 6.78 -27.53
C THR A 111 -3.37 7.45 -28.13
N HIS A 112 -2.76 6.87 -29.17
CA HIS A 112 -1.56 7.45 -29.81
C HIS A 112 -1.86 8.83 -30.42
N PRO A 113 -0.99 9.84 -30.23
CA PRO A 113 -1.18 11.20 -30.75
C PRO A 113 -1.59 11.27 -32.23
N ASP A 114 -0.98 10.45 -33.09
CA ASP A 114 -1.32 10.36 -34.52
C ASP A 114 -2.80 10.03 -34.83
N LYS A 115 -3.52 9.35 -33.93
CA LYS A 115 -4.94 9.06 -34.11
C LYS A 115 -5.87 10.11 -33.49
N LEU A 116 -5.31 11.08 -32.76
CA LEU A 116 -6.06 12.10 -32.05
C LEU A 116 -6.11 13.43 -32.81
N LEU A 117 -5.51 13.51 -34.01
CA LEU A 117 -5.38 14.73 -34.82
C LEU A 117 -6.73 15.35 -35.23
N ASP A 118 -7.82 14.58 -35.23
CA ASP A 118 -9.17 15.03 -35.64
C ASP A 118 -10.17 15.14 -34.46
N LEU A 119 -9.72 15.04 -33.21
CA LEU A 119 -10.58 15.09 -32.02
C LEU A 119 -10.71 16.51 -31.46
N GLU A 120 -11.89 16.84 -30.90
CA GLU A 120 -12.10 18.06 -30.11
C GLU A 120 -11.13 18.14 -28.92
N ASP A 121 -10.77 19.36 -28.53
CA ASP A 121 -9.74 19.67 -27.52
C ASP A 121 -9.91 18.87 -26.21
N GLU A 122 -11.14 18.71 -25.72
CA GLU A 122 -11.42 17.98 -24.47
C GLU A 122 -11.21 16.46 -24.60
N ALA A 123 -11.59 15.87 -25.75
CA ALA A 123 -11.37 14.46 -26.02
C ALA A 123 -9.89 14.14 -26.29
N LEU A 124 -9.19 15.07 -26.94
CA LEU A 124 -7.74 15.03 -27.18
C LEU A 124 -6.97 15.07 -25.85
N GLU A 125 -7.32 15.99 -24.95
CA GLU A 125 -6.66 16.11 -23.65
C GLU A 125 -6.88 14.85 -22.79
N LYS A 126 -8.11 14.34 -22.75
CA LYS A 126 -8.44 13.12 -22.02
C LYS A 126 -7.66 11.90 -22.54
N LYS A 127 -7.62 11.69 -23.86
CA LYS A 127 -6.89 10.55 -24.45
C LYS A 127 -5.38 10.69 -24.30
N THR A 128 -4.84 11.90 -24.38
CA THR A 128 -3.42 12.18 -24.10
C THR A 128 -3.05 11.82 -22.66
N LYS A 129 -3.90 12.19 -21.70
CA LYS A 129 -3.69 11.85 -20.29
C LYS A 129 -3.74 10.34 -20.05
N LEU A 130 -4.70 9.65 -20.67
CA LEU A 130 -4.80 8.18 -20.58
C LEU A 130 -3.58 7.48 -21.19
N PHE A 131 -3.03 8.00 -22.30
CA PHE A 131 -1.78 7.49 -22.88
C PHE A 131 -0.61 7.63 -21.90
N GLN A 132 -0.42 8.82 -21.32
CA GLN A 132 0.64 9.06 -20.34
C GLN A 132 0.51 8.15 -19.11
N GLN A 133 -0.71 8.02 -18.58
CA GLN A 133 -0.99 7.11 -17.46
C GLN A 133 -0.69 5.66 -17.83
N ALA A 134 -0.99 5.23 -19.06
CA ALA A 134 -0.70 3.89 -19.53
C ALA A 134 0.80 3.66 -19.68
N SER A 135 1.57 4.65 -20.16
CA SER A 135 3.03 4.55 -20.25
C SER A 135 3.64 4.38 -18.86
N VAL A 136 3.24 5.21 -17.89
CA VAL A 136 3.72 5.10 -16.49
C VAL A 136 3.35 3.74 -15.89
N ALA A 137 2.11 3.27 -16.10
CA ALA A 137 1.67 1.97 -15.61
C ALA A 137 2.43 0.81 -16.26
N SER A 138 2.76 0.90 -17.56
CA SER A 138 3.56 -0.10 -18.25
C SER A 138 5.01 -0.13 -17.74
N GLU A 139 5.62 1.02 -17.47
CA GLU A 139 6.98 1.11 -16.92
C GLU A 139 7.05 0.60 -15.48
N ALA A 140 6.02 0.87 -14.68
CA ALA A 140 5.88 0.40 -13.30
C ALA A 140 5.45 -1.09 -13.19
N ASN A 141 5.22 -1.76 -14.32
CA ASN A 141 4.64 -3.10 -14.38
C ASN A 141 3.29 -3.22 -13.63
N ASP A 142 2.51 -2.13 -13.61
CA ASP A 142 1.22 -2.01 -12.95
C ASP A 142 0.08 -2.46 -13.87
N TRP A 143 -0.12 -3.78 -13.89
CA TRP A 143 -1.19 -4.40 -14.67
C TRP A 143 -2.58 -3.90 -14.27
N MET A 144 -2.80 -3.51 -13.01
CA MET A 144 -4.10 -3.03 -12.56
C MET A 144 -4.43 -1.68 -13.17
N ALA A 145 -3.47 -0.75 -13.12
CA ALA A 145 -3.63 0.56 -13.75
C ALA A 145 -3.86 0.44 -15.26
N LEU A 146 -3.10 -0.42 -15.96
CA LEU A 146 -3.33 -0.68 -17.39
C LEU A 146 -4.72 -1.26 -17.69
N ARG A 147 -5.20 -2.16 -16.83
CA ARG A 147 -6.55 -2.73 -16.95
C ARG A 147 -7.63 -1.67 -16.78
N ASP A 148 -7.51 -0.80 -15.79
CA ASP A 148 -8.49 0.26 -15.52
C ASP A 148 -8.54 1.26 -16.69
N ILE A 149 -7.38 1.61 -17.25
CA ILE A 149 -7.28 2.46 -18.46
C ILE A 149 -7.91 1.76 -19.67
N ALA A 150 -7.67 0.46 -19.87
CA ALA A 150 -8.30 -0.29 -20.95
C ALA A 150 -9.84 -0.27 -20.84
N ILE A 151 -10.38 -0.47 -19.62
CA ILE A 151 -11.81 -0.41 -19.37
C ILE A 151 -12.37 0.99 -19.64
N GLU A 152 -11.66 2.05 -19.23
CA GLU A 152 -12.07 3.44 -19.51
C GLU A 152 -12.09 3.75 -21.02
N LEU A 153 -11.18 3.15 -21.78
CA LEU A 153 -11.12 3.24 -23.25
C LEU A 153 -12.12 2.32 -23.96
N GLY A 154 -12.89 1.52 -23.23
CA GLY A 154 -13.82 0.53 -23.81
C GLY A 154 -13.14 -0.69 -24.43
N ILE A 155 -11.84 -0.91 -24.15
CA ILE A 155 -11.08 -2.08 -24.56
C ILE A 155 -11.38 -3.19 -23.54
N ASP A 156 -11.84 -4.37 -23.97
CA ASP A 156 -12.06 -5.50 -23.04
C ASP A 156 -10.70 -6.12 -22.69
N PRO A 157 -10.19 -5.95 -21.46
CA PRO A 157 -8.90 -6.47 -21.10
C PRO A 157 -8.94 -8.00 -21.08
N PRO A 158 -7.83 -8.68 -21.44
CA PRO A 158 -7.77 -10.13 -21.35
C PRO A 158 -8.07 -10.59 -19.91
N PRO A 159 -8.69 -11.78 -19.74
CA PRO A 159 -8.92 -12.32 -18.42
C PRO A 159 -7.57 -12.49 -17.72
N PRO A 160 -7.43 -12.05 -16.45
CA PRO A 160 -6.17 -12.12 -15.76
C PRO A 160 -5.67 -13.55 -15.62
N SER A 161 -4.35 -13.70 -15.72
CA SER A 161 -3.69 -14.94 -15.41
C SER A 161 -3.83 -15.28 -13.92
N LYS A 162 -3.72 -16.57 -13.59
CA LYS A 162 -3.70 -17.02 -12.18
C LYS A 162 -2.56 -16.36 -11.40
N LYS A 163 -1.43 -16.05 -12.07
CA LYS A 163 -0.28 -15.36 -11.47
C LYS A 163 -0.66 -13.93 -11.05
N GLN A 164 -1.32 -13.16 -11.92
CA GLN A 164 -1.80 -11.80 -11.60
C GLN A 164 -2.79 -11.80 -10.43
N ILE A 165 -3.72 -12.75 -10.40
CA ILE A 165 -4.67 -12.90 -9.27
C ILE A 165 -3.91 -13.15 -7.96
N LYS A 166 -2.91 -14.05 -7.99
CA LYS A 166 -2.10 -14.38 -6.82
C LYS A 166 -1.28 -13.19 -6.32
N LEU A 167 -0.65 -12.44 -7.22
CA LEU A 167 0.11 -11.23 -6.88
C LEU A 167 -0.78 -10.15 -6.25
N LEU A 168 -2.02 -10.02 -6.73
CA LEU A 168 -3.00 -9.10 -6.14
C LEU A 168 -3.42 -9.53 -4.73
N GLU A 169 -3.70 -10.82 -4.54
CA GLU A 169 -4.02 -11.37 -3.21
C GLU A 169 -2.85 -11.17 -2.22
N GLU A 170 -1.60 -11.45 -2.64
CA GLU A 170 -0.39 -11.22 -1.85
C GLU A 170 -0.18 -9.72 -1.51
N SER A 171 -0.45 -8.82 -2.47
CA SER A 171 -0.35 -7.38 -2.24
C SER A 171 -1.35 -6.88 -1.20
N ILE A 172 -2.59 -7.39 -1.24
CA ILE A 172 -3.63 -7.09 -0.25
C ILE A 172 -3.20 -7.56 1.15
N GLU A 173 -2.63 -8.76 1.25
CA GLU A 173 -2.14 -9.30 2.52
C GLU A 173 -0.95 -8.51 3.08
N LYS A 174 -0.03 -8.08 2.21
CA LYS A 174 1.11 -7.24 2.57
C LYS A 174 0.63 -5.90 3.15
N ILE A 175 -0.25 -5.20 2.45
CA ILE A 175 -0.83 -3.93 2.92
C ILE A 175 -1.55 -4.15 4.25
N GLY A 176 -2.34 -5.22 4.37
CA GLY A 176 -3.01 -5.55 5.63
C GLY A 176 -2.04 -5.81 6.79
N SER A 177 -0.86 -6.35 6.51
CA SER A 177 0.18 -6.55 7.52
C SER A 177 0.88 -5.25 7.92
N GLU A 178 1.07 -4.33 6.97
CA GLU A 178 1.59 -2.97 7.22
C GLU A 178 0.64 -2.16 8.10
N ILE A 179 -0.67 -2.17 7.79
CA ILE A 179 -1.71 -1.54 8.62
C ILE A 179 -1.69 -2.11 10.04
N LYS A 180 -1.64 -3.43 10.19
CA LYS A 180 -1.55 -4.07 11.52
C LYS A 180 -0.29 -3.64 12.28
N ALA A 181 0.84 -3.50 11.60
CA ALA A 181 2.07 -3.03 12.23
C ALA A 181 1.90 -1.60 12.76
N ILE A 182 1.26 -0.71 11.99
CA ILE A 182 0.93 0.65 12.42
C ILE A 182 0.00 0.64 13.64
N HIS A 183 -1.09 -0.13 13.60
CA HIS A 183 -2.06 -0.20 14.69
C HIS A 183 -1.45 -0.73 16.01
N ASN A 184 -0.44 -1.59 15.90
CA ASN A 184 0.25 -2.14 17.08
C ASN A 184 1.29 -1.20 17.68
N THR A 185 1.53 -0.01 17.09
CA THR A 185 2.47 0.96 17.65
C THR A 185 1.92 1.59 18.94
N VAL A 186 2.84 1.94 19.84
CA VAL A 186 2.50 2.59 21.13
C VAL A 186 1.81 3.93 20.89
N ALA A 187 2.30 4.72 19.94
CA ALA A 187 1.71 6.02 19.58
C ALA A 187 0.29 5.88 19.03
N TRP A 188 0.02 4.86 18.20
CA TRP A 188 -1.33 4.59 17.69
C TRP A 188 -2.32 4.28 18.82
N ASN A 189 -1.94 3.36 19.71
CA ASN A 189 -2.78 2.98 20.85
C ASN A 189 -3.01 4.16 21.79
N TRP A 190 -1.98 4.96 22.05
CA TRP A 190 -2.09 6.16 22.86
C TRP A 190 -3.04 7.20 22.25
N TYR A 191 -2.98 7.41 20.94
CA TYR A 191 -3.82 8.39 20.25
C TYR A 191 -5.31 8.04 20.29
N HIS A 192 -5.65 6.75 20.27
CA HIS A 192 -7.04 6.26 20.24
C HIS A 192 -7.70 6.12 21.62
N PHE A 193 -7.05 6.57 22.71
CA PHE A 193 -7.73 6.66 24.00
C PHE A 193 -8.69 7.86 24.02
N ASP A 194 -9.94 7.61 24.43
CA ASP A 194 -11.02 8.60 24.41
C ASP A 194 -10.85 9.74 25.42
N SER A 195 -9.99 9.58 26.44
CA SER A 195 -9.81 10.59 27.49
C SER A 195 -8.35 10.94 27.71
N ASP A 196 -8.12 12.23 28.01
CA ASP A 196 -6.80 12.73 28.40
C ASP A 196 -6.26 12.04 29.65
N ALA A 197 -7.13 11.62 30.57
CA ALA A 197 -6.75 10.86 31.75
C ALA A 197 -6.15 9.50 31.37
N MET A 198 -6.76 8.76 30.44
CA MET A 198 -6.24 7.48 29.94
C MET A 198 -4.94 7.67 29.17
N ARG A 199 -4.83 8.74 28.36
CA ARG A 199 -3.58 9.09 27.66
C ARG A 199 -2.44 9.38 28.63
N HIS A 200 -2.71 10.12 29.70
CA HIS A 200 -1.71 10.40 30.74
C HIS A 200 -1.32 9.14 31.51
N ASP A 201 -2.28 8.31 31.93
CA ASP A 201 -2.00 7.08 32.67
C ASP A 201 -1.18 6.10 31.83
N TYR A 202 -1.57 5.88 30.56
CA TYR A 202 -0.83 5.03 29.64
C TYR A 202 0.61 5.53 29.43
N MET A 203 0.81 6.83 29.27
CA MET A 203 2.15 7.41 29.12
C MET A 203 2.99 7.23 30.39
N ASN A 204 2.40 7.41 31.57
CA ASN A 204 3.09 7.17 32.84
C ASN A 204 3.48 5.71 33.02
N GLN A 205 2.59 4.77 32.70
CA GLN A 205 2.90 3.34 32.69
C GLN A 205 4.03 3.04 31.71
N TYR A 206 3.95 3.58 30.49
CA TYR A 206 5.00 3.42 29.49
C TYR A 206 6.36 3.88 30.02
N VAL A 207 6.46 5.10 30.56
CA VAL A 207 7.70 5.64 31.13
C VAL A 207 8.23 4.76 32.29
N LYS A 208 7.36 4.28 33.19
CA LYS A 208 7.76 3.40 34.30
C LYS A 208 8.41 2.10 33.83
N THR A 209 7.95 1.50 32.73
CA THR A 209 8.53 0.25 32.20
C THR A 209 10.01 0.34 31.77
N PHE A 210 10.60 1.54 31.75
CA PHE A 210 12.01 1.76 31.43
C PHE A 210 12.84 2.29 32.60
N ILE A 211 12.20 2.64 33.72
CA ILE A 211 12.83 3.23 34.92
C ILE A 211 12.85 2.22 36.08
N GLU A 212 11.86 1.33 36.15
CA GLU A 212 11.84 0.16 37.05
C GLU A 212 12.76 -0.96 36.55
#